data_AF-A0A8H4J4U4-F1
#
_entry.id   AF-A0A8H4J4U4-F1
#
_cell.length_a   1.000
_cell.length_b   1.000
_cell.length_c   1.000
_cell.angle_alpha   90.00
_cell.angle_beta   90.00
_cell.angle_gamma   90.00
#
_symmetry.space_group_name_H-M   'P 1'
#
loop_
_entity.id
_entity.type
_entity.pdbx_description
1 polymer ?
#
loop_
_entity_poly.entity_id
_entity_poly.type
_entity_poly.pdbx_seq_one_letter_code
_entity_poly.pdbx_strand_id
1 'polypeptide(L)'
;MSTLRATYASPADGTAAFTRDLPPASAAPTSDDKTAFLAALRTSVSELQAEVNAHVTQKMEQEKKASGVDESKEAALEANYGEEVVDEDD
;
A
#
# COMPACT_ATOMS: atom_id res chain seq x y z
N MET A 1 9.06 -25.68 3.99
CA MET A 1 9.22 -24.29 4.49
C MET A 1 7.85 -23.65 4.47
N SER A 2 7.50 -22.92 5.53
CA SER A 2 6.21 -22.21 5.61
C SER A 2 6.38 -20.82 5.02
N THR A 3 5.39 -20.33 4.27
CA THR A 3 5.47 -19.00 3.63
C THR A 3 4.22 -18.19 3.94
N LEU A 4 4.40 -16.91 4.26
CA LEU A 4 3.34 -15.93 4.31
C LEU A 4 3.15 -15.31 2.93
N ARG A 5 1.92 -15.21 2.43
CA ARG A 5 1.62 -14.71 1.08
C ARG A 5 0.47 -13.74 1.09
N ALA A 6 0.56 -12.71 0.26
CA ALA A 6 -0.53 -11.81 -0.08
C ALA A 6 -0.58 -11.60 -1.58
N THR A 7 -1.77 -11.33 -2.11
CA THR A 7 -1.98 -11.06 -3.53
C THR A 7 -2.90 -9.88 -3.67
N TYR A 8 -2.40 -8.84 -4.34
CA TYR A 8 -3.16 -7.67 -4.73
C TYR A 8 -3.56 -7.83 -6.20
N ALA A 9 -4.83 -7.60 -6.52
CA ALA A 9 -5.33 -7.63 -7.88
C ALA A 9 -6.14 -6.38 -8.17
N SER A 10 -5.79 -5.68 -9.24
CA SER A 10 -6.46 -4.50 -9.75
C SER A 10 -6.86 -4.73 -11.22
N PRO A 11 -8.08 -4.35 -11.63
CA PRO A 11 -8.48 -4.37 -13.04
C PRO A 11 -7.60 -3.50 -13.94
N ALA A 12 -7.03 -2.42 -13.41
CA ALA A 12 -6.23 -1.46 -14.17
C ALA A 12 -4.74 -1.84 -14.23
N ASP A 13 -4.20 -2.40 -13.13
CA ASP A 13 -2.75 -2.60 -12.94
C ASP A 13 -2.31 -4.06 -12.90
N GLY A 14 -3.24 -5.01 -13.05
CA GLY A 14 -2.95 -6.43 -12.98
C GLY A 14 -2.77 -6.94 -11.55
N THR A 15 -1.87 -7.89 -11.35
CA THR A 15 -1.72 -8.61 -10.07
C THR A 15 -0.31 -8.47 -9.52
N ALA A 16 -0.18 -8.16 -8.23
CA ALA A 16 1.06 -8.16 -7.48
C ALA A 16 1.02 -9.23 -6.39
N ALA A 17 2.07 -10.05 -6.31
CA ALA A 17 2.20 -11.07 -5.30
C ALA A 17 3.33 -10.72 -4.33
N PHE A 18 3.06 -10.86 -3.04
CA PHE A 18 4.02 -10.64 -1.97
C PHE A 18 4.22 -11.95 -1.23
N THR A 19 5.46 -12.34 -0.97
CA THR A 19 5.79 -13.60 -0.31
C THR A 19 6.93 -13.37 0.68
N ARG A 20 6.80 -13.93 1.88
CA ARG A 20 7.87 -13.97 2.89
C ARG A 20 8.03 -15.39 3.41
N ASP A 21 9.28 -15.83 3.52
CA ASP A 21 9.59 -17.12 4.10
C ASP A 21 9.53 -17.03 5.63
N LEU A 22 8.95 -18.04 6.24
CA LEU A 22 8.90 -18.20 7.69
C LEU A 22 9.88 -19.27 8.13
N PRO A 23 10.42 -19.17 9.35
CA PRO A 23 11.28 -20.20 9.90
C PRO A 23 10.58 -21.57 9.89
N PRO A 24 11.34 -22.66 9.68
CA PRO A 24 10.77 -24.00 9.63
C PRO A 24 10.15 -24.36 10.98
N ALA A 25 8.94 -24.92 10.96
CA ALA A 25 8.34 -25.51 12.15
C ALA A 25 8.96 -26.90 12.38
N SER A 26 9.43 -27.16 13.60
CA SER A 26 9.85 -28.51 14.03
C SER A 26 8.66 -29.47 14.00
N ALA A 27 8.91 -30.76 13.71
CA ALA A 27 7.87 -31.79 13.70
C ALA A 27 7.24 -32.02 15.09
N ALA A 28 8.00 -31.76 16.15
CA ALA A 28 7.53 -31.76 17.54
C ALA A 28 8.04 -30.47 18.22
N PRO A 29 7.34 -29.34 18.03
CA PRO A 29 7.85 -28.04 18.46
C PRO A 29 7.74 -27.88 19.98
N THR A 30 8.85 -27.48 20.59
CA THR A 30 8.89 -27.05 21.99
C THR A 30 8.12 -25.73 22.18
N SER A 31 7.89 -25.31 23.42
CA SER A 31 7.28 -24.00 23.68
C SER A 31 8.14 -22.85 23.13
N ASP A 32 9.45 -22.99 23.19
CA ASP A 32 10.40 -21.98 22.69
C ASP A 32 10.36 -21.92 21.16
N ASP A 33 10.31 -23.06 20.47
CA ASP A 33 10.16 -23.11 19.01
C ASP A 33 8.87 -22.42 18.55
N LYS A 34 7.76 -22.64 19.26
CA LYS A 34 6.48 -22.00 18.97
C LYS A 34 6.58 -20.49 19.18
N THR A 35 7.19 -20.06 20.26
CA THR A 35 7.35 -18.64 20.59
C THR A 35 8.21 -17.93 19.55
N ALA A 36 9.33 -18.55 19.14
CA ALA A 36 10.21 -18.02 18.09
C ALA A 36 9.49 -17.96 16.74
N PHE A 37 8.75 -19.00 16.37
CA PHE A 37 7.97 -19.03 15.13
C PHE A 37 6.90 -17.93 15.11
N LEU A 38 6.15 -17.76 16.20
CA LEU A 38 5.11 -16.74 16.29
C LEU A 38 5.69 -15.32 16.29
N ALA A 39 6.85 -15.11 16.93
CA ALA A 39 7.55 -13.83 16.87
C ALA A 39 7.97 -13.51 15.43
N ALA A 40 8.58 -14.46 14.73
CA ALA A 40 8.97 -14.31 13.33
C ALA A 40 7.76 -14.06 12.40
N LEU A 41 6.66 -14.79 12.63
CA LEU A 41 5.41 -14.59 11.90
C LEU A 41 4.86 -13.18 12.12
N ARG A 42 4.82 -12.71 13.37
CA ARG A 42 4.33 -11.36 13.69
C ARG A 42 5.16 -10.28 12.99
N THR A 43 6.48 -10.38 13.03
CA THR A 43 7.37 -9.45 12.32
C THR A 43 7.11 -9.50 10.81
N SER A 44 7.05 -10.70 10.23
CA SER A 44 6.81 -10.88 8.80
C SER A 44 5.46 -10.31 8.36
N VAL A 45 4.42 -10.40 9.20
CA VAL A 45 3.10 -9.80 8.93
C VAL A 45 3.19 -8.28 8.93
N SER A 46 3.84 -7.66 9.91
CA SER A 46 4.00 -6.19 9.95
C SER A 46 4.79 -5.67 8.75
N GLU A 47 5.85 -6.37 8.36
CA GLU A 47 6.65 -6.02 7.18
C GLU A 47 5.84 -6.17 5.89
N LEU A 48 5.14 -7.29 5.73
CA LEU A 48 4.28 -7.52 4.56
C LEU A 48 3.19 -6.46 4.45
N GLN A 49 2.59 -6.06 5.58
CA GLN A 49 1.61 -4.99 5.62
C GLN A 49 2.21 -3.66 5.15
N ALA A 50 3.42 -3.32 5.60
CA ALA A 50 4.10 -2.11 5.16
C ALA A 50 4.38 -2.12 3.65
N GLU A 51 4.82 -3.26 3.11
CA GLU A 51 5.05 -3.45 1.66
C GLU A 51 3.76 -3.28 0.84
N VAL A 52 2.66 -3.91 1.29
CA VAL A 52 1.36 -3.78 0.62
C VAL A 52 0.85 -2.34 0.66
N ASN A 53 0.95 -1.68 1.82
CA ASN A 53 0.53 -0.29 1.96
C ASN A 53 1.34 0.63 1.03
N ALA A 54 2.66 0.48 1.01
CA ALA A 54 3.52 1.24 0.12
C ALA A 54 3.16 1.01 -1.35
N HIS A 55 2.88 -0.24 -1.75
CA HIS A 55 2.47 -0.57 -3.11
C HIS A 55 1.15 0.12 -3.49
N VAL A 56 0.13 0.03 -2.64
CA VAL A 56 -1.19 0.63 -2.91
C VAL A 56 -1.10 2.16 -2.94
N THR A 57 -0.36 2.78 -2.01
CA THR A 57 -0.15 4.24 -2.01
C THR A 57 0.57 4.69 -3.28
N GLN A 58 1.63 4.00 -3.69
CA GLN A 58 2.34 4.32 -4.93
C GLN A 58 1.42 4.21 -6.15
N LYS A 59 0.52 3.22 -6.18
CA LYS A 59 -0.47 3.08 -7.26
C LYS A 59 -1.48 4.22 -7.26
N MET A 60 -2.00 4.62 -6.11
CA MET A 60 -2.89 5.79 -6.01
C MET A 60 -2.22 7.08 -6.52
N GLU A 61 -0.95 7.29 -6.21
CA GLU A 61 -0.20 8.46 -6.73
C GLU A 61 0.00 8.40 -8.25
N GLN A 62 0.27 7.21 -8.80
CA GLN A 62 0.37 7.00 -10.25
C GLN A 62 -0.97 7.30 -10.93
N GLU A 63 -2.07 6.80 -10.36
CA GLU A 63 -3.42 7.05 -10.86
C GLU A 63 -3.81 8.54 -10.76
N LYS A 64 -3.46 9.23 -9.66
CA LYS A 64 -3.70 10.67 -9.51
C LYS A 64 -2.99 11.48 -10.61
N LYS A 65 -1.74 11.11 -10.94
CA LYS A 65 -0.98 11.75 -12.02
C LYS A 65 -1.54 11.41 -13.40
N ALA A 66 -1.98 10.17 -13.60
CA ALA A 66 -2.51 9.69 -14.88
C ALA A 66 -3.91 10.24 -15.19
N SER A 67 -4.73 10.50 -14.17
CA SER A 67 -6.06 11.11 -14.33
C SER A 67 -6.01 12.59 -14.71
N GLY A 68 -4.82 13.20 -14.76
CA GLY A 68 -4.64 14.58 -15.18
C GLY A 68 -5.20 15.59 -14.19
N VAL A 69 -5.35 15.21 -12.91
CA VAL A 69 -5.49 16.18 -11.82
C VAL A 69 -4.17 16.93 -11.74
N ASP A 70 -4.13 18.01 -12.51
CA ASP A 70 -3.00 18.90 -12.63
C ASP A 70 -2.84 19.65 -11.31
N GLU A 71 -1.81 19.31 -10.53
CA GLU A 71 -1.49 19.97 -9.26
C GLU A 71 -1.37 21.49 -9.44
N SER A 72 -1.03 21.98 -10.64
CA SER A 72 -1.02 23.41 -10.95
C SER A 72 -2.43 24.01 -11.09
N LYS A 73 -3.41 23.25 -11.59
CA LYS A 73 -4.83 23.67 -11.59
C LYS A 73 -5.43 23.58 -10.20
N GLU A 74 -5.08 22.55 -9.42
CA GLU A 74 -5.55 22.40 -8.04
C GLU A 74 -5.00 23.56 -7.16
N ALA A 75 -3.72 23.92 -7.31
CA ALA A 75 -3.12 25.09 -6.66
C ALA A 75 -3.71 26.44 -7.14
N ALA A 76 -4.03 26.58 -8.42
CA ALA A 76 -4.68 27.78 -8.95
C ALA A 76 -6.12 27.95 -8.42
N LEU A 77 -6.85 26.84 -8.24
CA LEU A 77 -8.19 26.84 -7.66
C LEU A 77 -8.17 27.11 -6.14
N GLU A 78 -7.16 26.61 -5.41
CA GLU A 78 -6.94 26.94 -3.99
C GLU A 78 -6.54 28.41 -3.78
N ALA A 79 -5.70 28.97 -4.66
CA ALA A 79 -5.30 30.38 -4.58
C ALA A 79 -6.49 31.35 -4.75
N ASN A 80 -7.55 30.90 -5.42
CA ASN A 80 -8.77 31.67 -5.64
C ASN A 80 -9.86 31.38 -4.58
N TYR A 81 -9.56 30.55 -3.56
CA TYR A 81 -10.51 30.15 -2.52
C TYR A 81 -10.67 31.26 -1.47
N GLY A 82 -11.46 32.29 -1.80
CA GLY A 82 -11.71 33.44 -0.93
C GLY A 82 -12.02 34.75 -1.65
N GLU A 83 -11.81 34.81 -2.97
CA GLU A 83 -12.34 35.86 -3.84
C GLU A 83 -13.55 35.28 -4.58
N GLU A 84 -14.69 35.96 -4.57
CA GLU A 84 -15.76 35.60 -5.50
C GLU A 84 -15.23 35.86 -6.91
N VAL A 85 -15.04 34.80 -7.70
CA VAL A 85 -14.77 34.94 -9.13
C VAL A 85 -16.07 35.49 -9.73
N VAL A 86 -16.15 36.80 -9.83
CA VAL A 86 -17.19 37.46 -10.60
C VAL A 86 -16.85 37.18 -12.06
N ASP A 87 -17.52 36.19 -12.65
CA ASP A 87 -17.54 36.03 -14.10
C ASP A 87 -18.15 37.32 -14.68
N GLU A 88 -17.31 38.25 -15.14
CA GLU A 88 -17.72 39.37 -15.97
C GLU A 88 -18.01 38.84 -17.38
N ASP A 89 -19.15 38.17 -17.55
CA ASP A 89 -19.75 37.90 -18.85
C ASP A 89 -20.74 39.04 -19.21
N ASP A 90 -20.29 39.89 -20.14
CA ASP A 90 -21.01 40.95 -20.88
C ASP A 90 -22.01 40.35 -21.89
#